data_AF-A0AAV7GGM4-F1
#
_entry.id   AF-A0AAV7GGM4-F1
#
_cell.length_a   1.000
_cell.length_b   1.000
_cell.length_c   1.000
_cell.angle_alpha   90.00
_cell.angle_beta   90.00
_cell.angle_gamma   90.00
#
_symmetry.space_group_name_H-M   'P 1'
#
loop_
_entity.id
_entity.type
_entity.pdbx_description
1 polymer ?
#
loop_
_entity_poly.entity_id
_entity_poly.type
_entity_poly.pdbx_seq_one_letter_code
_entity_poly.pdbx_strand_id
1 'polypeptide(L)'
;MFHSWVDPSKKRQLVVVLCGNASGRERPVGGDGMRYPFPDLASSGFLEARTLMNPTIDQFQDVLSAECPDILYFQGQQLESEEEIGSLMWGTTDVTDTEFFVSLIIPPLPPIVYLEAPNSEKIAKALRVKGVPWVIYWNNSSTITTYAACHFRQALFSVLQCTSGHAWDAFQFAHASFRLYCSKNKCILPPSCLQVDRKIFPCFIGDAPKIHVNPLEKSIYGGESSVSSLPNIKIHDEYVNVKLLVCGMPCILDACLLGSLEDGLSALLNTEVSAMKDGII
;
A
#
# COMPACT_ATOMS: atom_id res chain seq x y z
N MET A 1 -10.98 -0.39 29.31
CA MET A 1 -9.76 0.44 29.35
C MET A 1 -8.60 -0.48 28.99
N PHE A 2 -8.43 -0.76 27.70
CA PHE A 2 -7.38 -1.67 27.21
C PHE A 2 -6.21 -0.81 26.74
N HIS A 3 -5.22 -0.65 27.61
CA HIS A 3 -3.90 -0.17 27.22
C HIS A 3 -3.10 -1.41 26.83
N SER A 4 -3.05 -1.74 25.54
CA SER A 4 -2.10 -2.74 25.06
C SER A 4 -0.72 -2.09 24.95
N TRP A 5 0.23 -2.69 25.65
CA TRP A 5 1.65 -2.37 25.58
C TRP A 5 2.20 -2.98 24.29
N VAL A 6 2.02 -2.30 23.16
CA VAL A 6 3.06 -2.37 22.13
C VAL A 6 4.25 -1.65 22.72
N ASP A 7 5.46 -2.24 22.68
CA ASP A 7 6.67 -1.46 22.95
C ASP A 7 6.70 -0.31 21.92
N PRO A 8 6.46 0.95 22.33
CA PRO A 8 6.35 2.07 21.41
C PRO A 8 7.70 2.37 20.71
N SER A 9 8.76 1.62 21.02
CA SER A 9 10.10 1.80 20.48
C SER A 9 10.31 1.19 19.08
N LYS A 10 9.57 0.16 18.67
CA LYS A 10 9.85 -0.52 17.39
C LYS A 10 9.05 0.07 16.23
N LYS A 11 9.59 1.10 15.61
CA LYS A 11 9.08 1.69 14.35
C LYS A 11 9.58 0.89 13.14
N ARG A 12 8.75 0.83 12.09
CA ARG A 12 9.13 0.34 10.78
C ARG A 12 9.92 1.40 10.03
N GLN A 13 11.07 1.03 9.51
CA GLN A 13 11.89 1.92 8.67
C GLN A 13 11.39 1.87 7.23
N LEU A 14 11.00 3.04 6.71
CA LEU A 14 10.61 3.27 5.32
C LEU A 14 11.67 4.11 4.63
N VAL A 15 12.29 3.56 3.60
CA VAL A 15 13.11 4.35 2.67
C VAL A 15 12.28 4.66 1.43
N VAL A 16 12.10 5.95 1.17
CA VAL A 16 11.39 6.49 -0.01
C VAL A 16 12.42 6.98 -1.01
N VAL A 17 12.40 6.44 -2.23
CA VAL A 17 13.26 6.88 -3.33
C VAL A 17 12.41 7.53 -4.40
N LEU A 18 12.58 8.84 -4.56
CA LEU A 18 11.90 9.62 -5.59
C LEU A 18 12.80 9.73 -6.82
N CYS A 19 12.44 9.02 -7.89
CA CYS A 19 13.13 9.11 -9.17
C CYS A 19 12.83 10.45 -9.85
N GLY A 20 13.77 10.94 -10.65
CA GLY A 20 13.60 12.20 -11.36
C GLY A 20 14.82 12.55 -12.20
N ASN A 21 14.63 13.46 -13.15
CA ASN A 21 15.76 14.03 -13.88
C ASN A 21 16.53 14.99 -12.96
N ALA A 22 17.83 15.15 -13.19
CA ALA A 22 18.73 15.97 -12.37
C ALA A 22 18.40 17.49 -12.40
N SER A 23 17.30 17.90 -13.05
CA SER A 23 16.93 19.31 -13.23
C SER A 23 16.37 19.97 -11.96
N GLY A 24 16.21 19.23 -10.87
CA GLY A 24 15.99 19.80 -9.53
C GLY A 24 14.81 20.76 -9.46
N ARG A 25 13.72 20.50 -10.19
CA ARG A 25 12.51 21.30 -10.02
C ARG A 25 11.88 20.94 -8.69
N GLU A 26 11.91 21.89 -7.76
CA GLU A 26 11.03 21.91 -6.60
C GLU A 26 9.60 21.70 -7.09
N ARG A 27 8.82 20.85 -6.40
CA ARG A 27 7.40 20.77 -6.67
C ARG A 27 6.83 22.18 -6.55
N PRO A 28 6.10 22.69 -7.55
CA PRO A 28 5.56 24.04 -7.50
C PRO A 28 4.65 24.15 -6.28
N VAL A 29 5.06 24.98 -5.33
CA VAL A 29 4.23 25.40 -4.20
C VAL A 29 3.12 26.27 -4.77
N GLY A 30 1.89 25.76 -4.72
CA GLY A 30 0.66 26.55 -4.79
C GLY A 30 0.45 27.36 -6.07
N GLY A 31 -0.20 26.76 -7.06
CA GLY A 31 -1.02 27.51 -8.02
C GLY A 31 -2.45 27.63 -7.50
N ASP A 32 -3.05 28.80 -7.67
CA ASP A 32 -4.38 29.25 -7.21
C ASP A 32 -5.58 28.49 -7.84
N GLY A 33 -5.55 27.15 -7.84
CA GLY A 33 -6.61 26.29 -8.30
C GLY A 33 -6.74 25.08 -7.38
N MET A 34 -7.95 24.50 -7.31
CA MET A 34 -8.29 23.25 -6.58
C MET A 34 -7.43 22.07 -7.06
N ARG A 35 -6.15 22.04 -6.72
CA ARG A 35 -5.24 20.94 -7.01
C ARG A 35 -5.44 19.90 -5.92
N TYR A 36 -5.68 18.65 -6.33
CA TYR A 36 -5.82 17.54 -5.39
C TYR A 36 -4.58 17.50 -4.48
N PRO A 37 -4.73 17.50 -3.14
CA PRO A 37 -3.58 17.49 -2.25
C PRO A 37 -2.85 16.15 -2.40
N PHE A 38 -1.56 16.21 -2.70
CA PHE A 38 -0.69 15.03 -2.74
C PHE A 38 0.12 14.99 -1.44
N PRO A 39 -0.40 14.38 -0.36
CA PRO A 39 0.32 14.31 0.90
C PRO A 39 1.67 13.60 0.75
N ASP A 40 2.68 14.23 1.35
CA ASP A 40 4.01 13.67 1.50
C ASP A 40 4.00 12.45 2.43
N LEU A 41 4.90 11.51 2.14
CA LEU A 41 5.19 10.42 3.08
C LEU A 41 6.11 10.96 4.15
N ALA A 42 5.53 11.26 5.32
CA ALA A 42 6.26 11.69 6.51
C ALA A 42 6.21 10.61 7.59
N SER A 43 7.17 10.64 8.50
CA SER A 43 7.16 9.79 9.69
C SER A 43 5.89 10.04 10.51
N SER A 44 5.16 8.98 10.80
CA SER A 44 3.87 9.03 11.50
C SER A 44 3.56 7.67 12.13
N GLY A 45 2.95 7.66 13.31
CA GLY A 45 2.62 6.41 14.02
C GLY A 45 3.84 5.52 14.21
N PHE A 46 3.74 4.28 13.73
CA PHE A 46 4.81 3.26 13.76
C PHE A 46 5.70 3.26 12.51
N LEU A 47 5.67 4.32 11.70
CA LEU A 47 6.46 4.43 10.47
C LEU A 47 7.48 5.59 10.59
N GLU A 48 8.75 5.29 10.35
CA GLU A 48 9.83 6.27 10.25
C GLU A 48 10.28 6.35 8.79
N ALA A 49 10.07 7.50 8.15
CA ALA A 49 10.30 7.69 6.73
C ALA A 49 11.58 8.49 6.46
N ARG A 50 12.45 7.95 5.61
CA ARG A 50 13.63 8.62 5.07
C ARG A 50 13.48 8.77 3.56
N THR A 51 13.43 10.01 3.08
CA THR A 51 13.28 10.31 1.64
C THR A 51 14.64 10.62 0.99
N LEU A 52 14.90 9.93 -0.11
CA LEU A 52 16.01 10.15 -1.03
C LEU A 52 15.46 10.73 -2.32
N MET A 53 15.85 11.98 -2.62
CA MET A 53 15.45 12.66 -3.86
C MET A 53 16.56 12.50 -4.89
N ASN A 54 16.28 11.75 -5.97
CA ASN A 54 17.23 11.49 -7.04
C ASN A 54 18.64 11.10 -6.54
N PRO A 55 18.77 10.03 -5.71
CA PRO A 55 20.05 9.67 -5.11
C PRO A 55 21.04 9.16 -6.16
N THR A 56 22.34 9.29 -5.86
CA THR A 56 23.34 8.47 -6.56
C THR A 56 23.25 7.01 -6.11
N ILE A 57 23.83 6.09 -6.90
CA ILE A 57 23.88 4.67 -6.54
C ILE A 57 24.56 4.47 -5.18
N ASP A 58 25.70 5.12 -4.96
CA ASP A 58 26.47 5.03 -3.71
C ASP A 58 25.65 5.55 -2.53
N GLN A 59 25.00 6.71 -2.66
CA GLN A 59 24.13 7.26 -1.62
C GLN A 59 22.97 6.32 -1.28
N PHE A 60 22.36 5.71 -2.28
CA PHE A 60 21.29 4.74 -2.08
C PHE A 60 21.79 3.50 -1.34
N GLN A 61 22.95 2.95 -1.73
CA GLN A 61 23.54 1.77 -1.09
C GLN A 61 24.00 2.02 0.35
N ASP A 62 24.56 3.20 0.61
CA ASP A 62 24.95 3.63 1.95
C ASP A 62 23.74 3.68 2.88
N VAL A 63 22.64 4.27 2.41
CA VAL A 63 21.38 4.35 3.16
C VAL A 63 20.78 2.97 3.37
N LEU A 64 20.74 2.13 2.35
CA LEU A 64 20.19 0.77 2.46
C LEU A 64 20.96 -0.06 3.50
N SER A 65 22.29 0.08 3.52
CA SER A 65 23.17 -0.62 4.46
C SER A 65 23.05 -0.08 5.89
N ALA A 66 22.91 1.23 6.06
CA ALA A 66 22.81 1.87 7.36
C ALA A 66 21.43 1.68 8.01
N GLU A 67 20.36 1.78 7.23
CA GLU A 67 18.98 1.83 7.75
C GLU A 67 18.30 0.46 7.81
N CYS A 68 18.74 -0.53 7.02
CA CYS A 68 18.12 -1.86 6.93
C CYS A 68 16.57 -1.79 6.88
N PRO A 69 15.98 -1.14 5.86
CA PRO A 69 14.57 -0.78 5.88
C PRO A 69 13.62 -1.97 5.87
N ASP A 70 12.52 -1.85 6.61
CA ASP A 70 11.39 -2.79 6.55
C ASP A 70 10.61 -2.65 5.24
N ILE A 71 10.56 -1.41 4.72
CA ILE A 71 9.83 -1.06 3.51
C ILE A 71 10.73 -0.20 2.64
N LEU A 72 10.89 -0.62 1.38
CA LEU A 72 11.58 0.14 0.36
C LEU A 72 10.58 0.56 -0.72
N TYR A 73 10.37 1.85 -0.88
CA TYR A 73 9.40 2.42 -1.82
C TYR A 73 10.13 3.23 -2.90
N PHE A 74 9.83 2.93 -4.16
CA PHE A 74 10.31 3.67 -5.32
C PHE A 74 9.14 4.33 -6.03
N GLN A 75 9.22 5.65 -6.18
CA GLN A 75 8.36 6.41 -7.09
C GLN A 75 9.12 6.66 -8.38
N GLY A 76 8.50 6.40 -9.53
CA GLY A 76 9.01 6.80 -10.83
C GLY A 76 9.08 8.32 -11.02
N GLN A 77 9.68 8.77 -12.12
CA GLN A 77 9.85 10.20 -12.37
C GLN A 77 8.51 10.93 -12.47
N GLN A 78 8.39 12.10 -11.85
CA GLN A 78 7.25 12.98 -12.07
C GLN A 78 7.35 13.61 -13.47
N LEU A 79 6.36 13.37 -14.34
CA LEU A 79 6.37 13.93 -15.71
C LEU A 79 5.96 15.41 -15.72
N GLU A 80 6.22 16.12 -16.82
CA GLU A 80 6.09 17.59 -16.93
C GLU A 80 4.68 18.14 -16.63
N SER A 81 3.62 17.35 -16.86
CA SER A 81 2.25 17.72 -16.48
C SER A 81 1.96 17.55 -14.99
N GLU A 82 2.84 16.86 -14.26
CA GLU A 82 2.67 16.36 -12.88
C GLU A 82 1.43 15.48 -12.67
N GLU A 83 0.69 15.15 -13.72
CA GLU A 83 -0.50 14.30 -13.67
C GLU A 83 -0.15 12.80 -13.77
N GLU A 84 1.09 12.49 -14.17
CA GLU A 84 1.54 11.14 -14.43
C GLU A 84 2.91 10.82 -13.81
N ILE A 85 3.06 9.55 -13.43
CA ILE A 85 4.29 8.94 -12.93
C ILE A 85 4.92 8.13 -14.09
N GLY A 86 6.15 8.49 -14.42
CA GLY A 86 6.98 7.87 -15.45
C GLY A 86 7.89 6.78 -14.91
N SER A 87 8.86 6.37 -15.73
CA SER A 87 9.82 5.29 -15.46
C SER A 87 10.75 5.58 -14.27
N LEU A 88 11.43 4.53 -13.80
CA LEU A 88 12.46 4.62 -12.77
C LEU A 88 13.75 5.18 -13.39
N MET A 89 14.02 6.46 -13.14
CA MET A 89 15.19 7.19 -13.66
C MET A 89 15.92 7.90 -12.51
N TRP A 90 17.23 7.68 -12.37
CA TRP A 90 18.08 8.40 -11.41
C TRP A 90 19.01 9.34 -12.17
N GLY A 91 18.60 10.60 -12.32
CA GLY A 91 19.32 11.61 -13.05
C GLY A 91 19.38 11.26 -14.54
N THR A 92 20.55 10.84 -15.01
CA THR A 92 20.76 10.37 -16.39
C THR A 92 20.80 8.85 -16.50
N THR A 93 20.77 8.13 -15.37
CA THR A 93 20.83 6.68 -15.34
C THR A 93 19.43 6.10 -15.45
N ASP A 94 19.21 5.33 -16.51
CA ASP A 94 18.01 4.51 -16.65
C ASP A 94 18.14 3.27 -15.76
N VAL A 95 17.33 3.19 -14.71
CA VAL A 95 17.32 2.06 -13.79
C VAL A 95 16.14 1.11 -14.05
N THR A 96 15.51 1.21 -15.22
CA THR A 96 14.46 0.27 -15.64
C THR A 96 14.99 -1.10 -16.05
N ASP A 97 16.30 -1.22 -16.31
CA ASP A 97 16.94 -2.52 -16.54
C ASP A 97 16.80 -3.41 -15.31
N THR A 98 16.25 -4.61 -15.52
CA THR A 98 15.84 -5.50 -14.42
C THR A 98 17.03 -6.05 -13.65
N GLU A 99 18.08 -6.50 -14.35
CA GLU A 99 19.26 -7.07 -13.70
C GLU A 99 20.02 -5.98 -12.93
N PHE A 100 20.18 -4.81 -13.55
CA PHE A 100 20.77 -3.65 -12.90
C PHE A 100 20.00 -3.26 -11.65
N PHE A 101 18.68 -3.03 -11.74
CA PHE A 101 17.86 -2.63 -10.58
C PHE A 101 17.94 -3.65 -9.44
N VAL A 102 17.81 -4.93 -9.76
CA VAL A 102 17.86 -6.02 -8.79
C VAL A 102 19.23 -6.09 -8.12
N SER A 103 20.31 -5.80 -8.85
CA SER A 103 21.68 -5.76 -8.29
C SER A 103 21.86 -4.67 -7.22
N LEU A 104 21.12 -3.56 -7.31
CA LEU A 104 21.20 -2.44 -6.38
C LEU A 104 20.66 -2.80 -4.98
N ILE A 105 19.68 -3.71 -4.91
CA ILE A 105 19.07 -4.13 -3.64
C ILE A 105 19.92 -5.25 -3.06
N ILE A 106 20.81 -4.90 -2.14
CA ILE A 106 21.76 -5.82 -1.49
C ILE A 106 21.23 -6.33 -0.14
N PRO A 107 21.68 -7.50 0.35
CA PRO A 107 21.31 -8.00 1.68
C PRO A 107 21.77 -7.08 2.83
N PRO A 108 21.02 -7.01 3.95
CA PRO A 108 19.76 -7.72 4.20
C PRO A 108 18.62 -7.18 3.33
N LEU A 109 17.87 -8.08 2.69
CA LEU A 109 16.81 -7.68 1.75
C LEU A 109 15.62 -7.11 2.53
N PRO A 110 15.03 -5.99 2.08
CA PRO A 110 13.83 -5.46 2.70
C PRO A 110 12.67 -6.46 2.57
N PRO A 111 11.86 -6.66 3.63
CA PRO A 111 10.67 -7.51 3.58
C PRO A 111 9.64 -7.06 2.53
N ILE A 112 9.47 -5.75 2.36
CA ILE A 112 8.48 -5.15 1.47
C ILE A 112 9.19 -4.22 0.48
N VAL A 113 8.96 -4.43 -0.82
CA VAL A 113 9.33 -3.47 -1.86
C VAL A 113 8.08 -2.98 -2.58
N TYR A 114 7.90 -1.66 -2.70
CA TYR A 114 6.82 -1.05 -3.47
C TYR A 114 7.37 -0.26 -4.66
N LEU A 115 7.03 -0.67 -5.88
CA LEU A 115 7.41 -0.04 -7.14
C LEU A 115 6.23 0.74 -7.73
N GLU A 116 6.14 2.04 -7.46
CA GLU A 116 5.18 2.96 -8.08
C GLU A 116 5.74 3.53 -9.37
N ALA A 117 5.87 2.66 -10.37
CA ALA A 117 6.35 2.98 -11.71
C ALA A 117 5.72 2.07 -12.77
N PRO A 118 5.51 2.58 -14.00
CA PRO A 118 4.95 1.81 -15.10
C PRO A 118 5.87 0.63 -15.46
N ASN A 119 5.27 -0.44 -16.00
CA ASN A 119 5.97 -1.63 -16.50
C ASN A 119 6.93 -2.30 -15.50
N SER A 120 6.63 -2.21 -14.20
CA SER A 120 7.49 -2.72 -13.12
C SER A 120 7.36 -4.23 -12.85
N GLU A 121 6.54 -4.96 -13.62
CA GLU A 121 6.27 -6.39 -13.43
C GLU A 121 7.52 -7.27 -13.48
N LYS A 122 8.41 -7.03 -14.47
CA LYS A 122 9.63 -7.83 -14.63
C LYS A 122 10.57 -7.64 -13.44
N ILE A 123 10.76 -6.40 -13.01
CA ILE A 123 11.54 -6.05 -11.82
C ILE A 123 10.93 -6.73 -10.59
N ALA A 124 9.61 -6.64 -10.41
CA ALA A 124 8.93 -7.23 -9.26
C ALA A 124 9.13 -8.75 -9.17
N LYS A 125 8.99 -9.45 -10.31
CA LYS A 125 9.25 -10.90 -10.39
C LYS A 125 10.71 -11.23 -10.06
N ALA A 126 11.66 -10.47 -10.59
CA ALA A 126 13.08 -10.69 -10.32
C ALA A 126 13.45 -10.43 -8.85
N LEU A 127 12.86 -9.42 -8.20
CA LEU A 127 13.01 -9.18 -6.77
C LEU A 127 12.46 -10.33 -5.92
N ARG A 128 11.31 -10.90 -6.31
CA ARG A 128 10.76 -12.09 -5.65
C ARG A 128 11.72 -13.27 -5.75
N VAL A 129 12.31 -13.51 -6.92
CA VAL A 129 13.33 -14.56 -7.14
C VAL A 129 14.59 -14.30 -6.32
N LYS A 130 15.02 -13.04 -6.19
CA LYS A 130 16.17 -12.66 -5.36
C LYS A 130 15.94 -12.94 -3.87
N GLY A 131 14.69 -12.98 -3.42
CA GLY A 131 14.32 -13.34 -2.06
C GLY A 131 13.53 -12.28 -1.31
N VAL A 132 13.11 -11.19 -1.97
CA VAL A 132 12.18 -10.22 -1.37
C VAL A 132 10.83 -10.93 -1.11
N PRO A 133 10.32 -10.97 0.13
CA PRO A 133 9.09 -11.67 0.47
C PRO A 133 7.85 -11.10 -0.22
N TRP A 134 7.69 -9.77 -0.17
CA TRP A 134 6.50 -9.08 -0.68
C TRP A 134 6.87 -7.93 -1.60
N VAL A 135 6.33 -7.95 -2.82
CA VAL A 135 6.55 -6.91 -3.81
C VAL A 135 5.22 -6.37 -4.31
N ILE A 136 5.01 -5.06 -4.15
CA ILE A 136 3.88 -4.33 -4.72
C ILE A 136 4.39 -3.61 -5.96
N TYR A 137 3.65 -3.67 -7.06
CA TYR A 137 4.08 -3.07 -8.33
C TYR A 137 2.88 -2.63 -9.18
N TRP A 138 3.11 -1.90 -10.26
CA TRP A 138 2.04 -1.52 -11.20
C TRP A 138 2.21 -2.26 -12.53
N ASN A 139 1.16 -2.98 -12.93
CA ASN A 139 1.18 -3.83 -14.13
C ASN A 139 1.00 -3.03 -15.42
N ASN A 140 1.67 -3.47 -16.50
CA ASN A 140 1.61 -3.13 -17.95
C ASN A 140 0.84 -1.86 -18.34
N SER A 141 1.04 -0.79 -17.59
CA SER A 141 0.54 0.53 -17.91
C SER A 141 1.67 1.32 -18.52
N SER A 142 1.40 1.93 -19.66
CA SER A 142 2.30 2.94 -20.22
C SER A 142 2.33 4.21 -19.35
N THR A 143 1.28 4.47 -18.56
CA THR A 143 1.15 5.69 -17.75
C THR A 143 0.40 5.41 -16.43
N ILE A 144 0.86 5.95 -15.31
CA ILE A 144 0.17 5.86 -14.02
C ILE A 144 -0.22 7.28 -13.64
N THR A 145 -1.48 7.56 -13.33
CA THR A 145 -1.85 8.91 -12.88
C THR A 145 -1.39 9.15 -11.44
N THR A 146 -0.85 10.33 -11.16
CA THR A 146 -0.43 10.75 -9.81
C THR A 146 -1.58 10.66 -8.82
N TYR A 147 -2.81 10.94 -9.26
CA TYR A 147 -4.03 10.80 -8.45
C TYR A 147 -4.27 9.35 -8.00
N ALA A 148 -4.31 8.42 -8.95
CA ALA A 148 -4.54 7.01 -8.66
C ALA A 148 -3.44 6.42 -7.75
N ALA A 149 -2.20 6.72 -8.09
CA ALA A 149 -1.03 6.34 -7.33
C ALA A 149 -1.07 6.87 -5.89
N CYS A 150 -1.30 8.17 -5.72
CA CYS A 150 -1.40 8.78 -4.42
C CYS A 150 -2.54 8.19 -3.58
N HIS A 151 -3.72 7.97 -4.17
CA HIS A 151 -4.85 7.37 -3.44
C HIS A 151 -4.51 5.98 -2.90
N PHE A 152 -3.94 5.12 -3.76
CA PHE A 152 -3.52 3.78 -3.37
C PHE A 152 -2.41 3.84 -2.31
N ARG A 153 -1.38 4.66 -2.53
CA ARG A 153 -0.25 4.86 -1.62
C ARG A 153 -0.70 5.31 -0.23
N GLN A 154 -1.60 6.28 -0.15
CA GLN A 154 -2.12 6.78 1.13
C GLN A 154 -2.93 5.71 1.85
N ALA A 155 -3.78 4.96 1.15
CA ALA A 155 -4.51 3.86 1.76
C ALA A 155 -3.55 2.76 2.26
N LEU A 156 -2.54 2.40 1.48
CA LEU A 156 -1.52 1.41 1.85
C LEU A 156 -0.77 1.81 3.12
N PHE A 157 -0.18 3.01 3.12
CA PHE A 157 0.60 3.48 4.26
C PHE A 157 -0.26 3.82 5.47
N SER A 158 -1.56 4.10 5.30
CA SER A 158 -2.48 4.25 6.43
C SER A 158 -2.61 2.98 7.27
N VAL A 159 -2.48 1.80 6.67
CA VAL A 159 -2.49 0.51 7.38
C VAL A 159 -1.09 0.20 7.90
N LEU A 160 -0.06 0.37 7.06
CA LEU A 160 1.33 0.05 7.44
C LEU A 160 1.88 0.94 8.58
N GLN A 161 1.33 2.13 8.78
CA GLN A 161 1.72 3.03 9.87
C GLN A 161 1.02 2.75 11.22
N CYS A 162 -0.07 1.97 11.23
CA CYS A 162 -0.91 1.81 12.41
C CYS A 162 -0.57 0.59 13.26
N THR A 163 -0.05 -0.50 12.69
CA THR A 163 0.22 -1.76 13.40
C THR A 163 1.32 -2.61 12.73
N SER A 164 1.60 -3.80 13.27
CA SER A 164 2.39 -4.87 12.63
C SER A 164 1.74 -5.48 11.37
N GLY A 165 0.74 -4.81 10.78
CA GLY A 165 -0.07 -5.29 9.67
C GLY A 165 0.75 -5.94 8.55
N HIS A 166 0.29 -7.12 8.14
CA HIS A 166 0.90 -7.90 7.08
C HIS A 166 0.78 -7.16 5.73
N ALA A 167 1.83 -7.20 4.90
CA ALA A 167 1.86 -6.47 3.62
C ALA A 167 0.67 -6.82 2.71
N TRP A 168 0.24 -8.08 2.76
CA TRP A 168 -0.95 -8.58 2.07
C TRP A 168 -2.23 -7.83 2.46
N ASP A 169 -2.55 -7.72 3.76
CA ASP A 169 -3.80 -7.07 4.20
C ASP A 169 -3.78 -5.57 3.90
N ALA A 170 -2.62 -4.92 4.09
CA ALA A 170 -2.43 -3.52 3.71
C ALA A 170 -2.65 -3.32 2.20
N PHE A 171 -2.14 -4.23 1.36
CA PHE A 171 -2.37 -4.20 -0.09
C PHE A 171 -3.85 -4.42 -0.43
N GLN A 172 -4.52 -5.39 0.19
CA GLN A 172 -5.93 -5.69 -0.08
C GLN A 172 -6.81 -4.49 0.27
N PHE A 173 -6.56 -3.83 1.41
CA PHE A 173 -7.23 -2.59 1.78
C PHE A 173 -6.97 -1.46 0.77
N ALA A 174 -5.71 -1.24 0.41
CA ALA A 174 -5.34 -0.20 -0.55
C ALA A 174 -5.95 -0.44 -1.94
N HIS A 175 -5.97 -1.70 -2.39
CA HIS A 175 -6.54 -2.10 -3.68
C HIS A 175 -8.07 -1.98 -3.68
N ALA A 176 -8.74 -2.31 -2.57
CA ALA A 176 -10.16 -2.05 -2.38
C ALA A 176 -10.49 -0.55 -2.46
N SER A 177 -9.72 0.29 -1.77
CA SER A 177 -9.85 1.75 -1.83
C SER A 177 -9.62 2.29 -3.26
N PHE A 178 -8.58 1.81 -3.94
CA PHE A 178 -8.29 2.15 -5.34
C PHE A 178 -9.46 1.77 -6.27
N ARG A 179 -10.03 0.57 -6.14
CA ARG A 179 -11.18 0.16 -6.97
C ARG A 179 -12.41 1.02 -6.71
N LEU A 180 -12.62 1.43 -5.45
CA LEU A 180 -13.74 2.27 -5.05
C LEU A 180 -13.63 3.69 -5.63
N TYR A 181 -12.44 4.31 -5.58
CA TYR A 181 -12.26 5.72 -5.91
C TYR A 181 -11.67 6.00 -7.30
N CYS A 182 -10.89 5.07 -7.86
CA CYS A 182 -10.09 5.30 -9.08
C CYS A 182 -10.55 4.45 -10.26
N SER A 183 -10.99 3.20 -10.07
CA SER A 183 -11.36 2.32 -11.20
C SER A 183 -12.70 2.66 -11.86
N LYS A 184 -13.56 3.45 -11.22
CA LYS A 184 -14.90 3.81 -11.75
C LYS A 184 -15.12 5.30 -12.02
N ASN A 185 -14.25 6.19 -11.54
CA ASN A 185 -14.39 7.63 -11.74
C ASN A 185 -13.87 8.06 -13.12
N LYS A 186 -14.69 7.83 -14.16
CA LYS A 186 -14.50 8.44 -15.49
C LYS A 186 -14.50 9.98 -15.46
N CYS A 187 -14.94 10.60 -14.36
CA CYS A 187 -15.06 12.06 -14.22
C CYS A 187 -13.81 12.76 -13.66
N ILE A 188 -12.84 12.03 -13.09
CA ILE A 188 -11.63 12.62 -12.46
C ILE A 188 -10.39 12.40 -13.32
N LEU A 189 -10.48 11.51 -14.31
CA LEU A 189 -9.39 11.23 -15.23
C LEU A 189 -9.33 12.32 -16.32
N PRO A 190 -8.14 12.87 -16.64
CA PRO A 190 -7.95 13.72 -17.80
C PRO A 190 -8.50 13.05 -19.06
N PRO A 191 -9.00 13.81 -20.06
CA PRO A 191 -9.55 13.24 -21.30
C PRO A 191 -8.59 12.30 -22.05
N SER A 192 -7.27 12.47 -21.86
CA SER A 192 -6.21 11.61 -22.40
C SER A 192 -6.23 10.18 -21.83
N CYS A 193 -6.75 9.98 -20.62
CA CYS A 193 -6.82 8.66 -19.96
C CYS A 193 -8.08 7.87 -20.34
N LEU A 194 -9.05 8.47 -21.05
CA LEU A 194 -10.32 7.83 -21.41
C LEU A 194 -10.23 6.83 -22.57
N GLN A 195 -9.08 6.74 -23.27
CA GLN A 195 -8.93 5.94 -24.49
C GLN A 195 -8.20 4.59 -24.32
N VAL A 196 -7.83 4.22 -23.10
CA VAL A 196 -7.03 3.00 -22.90
C VAL A 196 -7.77 2.04 -21.98
N ASP A 197 -8.50 1.09 -22.60
CA ASP A 197 -9.08 -0.10 -21.96
C ASP A 197 -7.98 -1.11 -21.54
N ARG A 198 -6.87 -0.60 -20.98
CA ARG A 198 -5.85 -1.42 -20.34
C ARG A 198 -6.16 -1.39 -18.85
N LYS A 199 -6.25 -2.58 -18.25
CA LYS A 199 -6.40 -2.71 -16.81
C LYS A 199 -5.13 -2.17 -16.14
N ILE A 200 -5.14 -0.89 -15.77
CA ILE A 200 -4.13 -0.25 -14.93
C ILE A 200 -4.51 -0.55 -13.49
N PHE A 201 -3.71 -1.34 -12.79
CA PHE A 201 -3.96 -1.65 -11.38
C PHE A 201 -2.66 -1.98 -10.66
N PRO A 202 -2.59 -1.67 -9.36
CA PRO A 202 -1.53 -2.17 -8.51
C PRO A 202 -1.67 -3.69 -8.34
N CYS A 203 -0.55 -4.37 -8.29
CA CYS A 203 -0.41 -5.80 -8.17
C CYS A 203 0.47 -6.16 -6.97
N PHE A 204 0.34 -7.39 -6.49
CA PHE A 204 1.09 -7.93 -5.36
C PHE A 204 1.73 -9.27 -5.72
N ILE A 205 2.98 -9.46 -5.34
CA ILE A 205 3.68 -10.75 -5.37
C ILE A 205 4.09 -11.09 -3.95
N GLY A 206 3.65 -12.26 -3.47
CA GLY A 206 4.00 -12.78 -2.17
C GLY A 206 2.86 -13.58 -1.56
N ASP A 207 3.14 -14.20 -0.42
CA ASP A 207 2.20 -15.12 0.21
C ASP A 207 1.24 -14.37 1.15
N ALA A 208 -0.04 -14.76 1.10
CA ALA A 208 -1.04 -14.29 2.06
C ALA A 208 -0.79 -14.89 3.45
N PRO A 209 -1.14 -14.17 4.54
CA PRO A 209 -1.00 -14.70 5.89
C PRO A 209 -1.89 -15.94 6.05
N LYS A 210 -1.32 -17.00 6.63
CA LYS A 210 -2.09 -18.21 6.96
C LYS A 210 -2.86 -17.98 8.25
N ILE A 211 -4.12 -17.54 8.12
CA ILE A 211 -5.03 -17.42 9.25
C ILE A 211 -5.53 -18.83 9.60
N HIS A 212 -4.88 -19.47 10.57
CA HIS A 212 -5.40 -20.69 11.19
C HIS A 212 -6.51 -20.30 12.16
N VAL A 213 -7.76 -20.35 11.69
CA VAL A 213 -8.91 -20.34 12.59
C VAL A 213 -8.98 -21.74 13.17
N ASN A 214 -8.57 -21.90 14.43
CA ASN A 214 -8.79 -23.16 15.13
C ASN A 214 -10.32 -23.41 15.12
N PRO A 215 -10.79 -24.55 14.58
CA PRO A 215 -12.20 -24.86 14.64
C PRO A 215 -12.59 -24.88 16.11
N LEU A 216 -13.64 -24.11 16.44
CA LEU A 216 -14.21 -24.06 17.78
C LEU A 216 -14.49 -25.51 18.21
N GLU A 217 -13.90 -25.95 19.33
CA GLU A 217 -14.10 -27.31 19.81
C GLU A 217 -15.59 -27.58 19.95
N LYS A 218 -16.10 -28.49 19.10
CA LYS A 218 -17.48 -28.99 19.21
C LYS A 218 -17.58 -29.67 20.57
N SER A 219 -18.29 -29.06 21.51
CA SER A 219 -18.61 -29.68 22.79
C SER A 219 -19.22 -31.06 22.51
N ILE A 220 -18.60 -32.11 23.02
CA ILE A 220 -19.04 -33.50 22.88
C ILE A 220 -20.25 -33.71 23.79
N TYR A 221 -21.40 -33.14 23.42
CA TYR A 221 -22.69 -33.55 23.93
C TYR A 221 -23.62 -33.69 22.72
N GLY A 222 -23.93 -34.94 22.39
CA GLY A 222 -24.75 -35.29 21.23
C GLY A 222 -26.14 -34.68 21.34
N GLY A 223 -26.52 -33.96 20.28
CA GLY A 223 -27.84 -33.38 20.09
C GLY A 223 -27.74 -32.34 18.98
N GLU A 224 -28.62 -32.42 18.00
CA GLU A 224 -28.65 -31.63 16.77
C GLU A 224 -28.36 -30.14 17.00
N SER A 225 -27.09 -29.73 16.82
CA SER A 225 -26.67 -28.37 17.06
C SER A 225 -26.94 -27.52 15.82
N SER A 226 -28.13 -26.93 15.77
CA SER A 226 -28.34 -25.68 15.03
C SER A 226 -27.22 -24.68 15.38
N VAL A 227 -26.85 -23.83 14.43
CA VAL A 227 -25.80 -22.78 14.55
C VAL A 227 -26.16 -21.67 15.57
N SER A 228 -27.06 -21.97 16.51
CA SER A 228 -27.74 -21.03 17.39
C SER A 228 -27.04 -20.77 18.73
N SER A 229 -25.84 -21.31 18.96
CA SER A 229 -25.12 -21.13 20.23
C SER A 229 -23.70 -20.59 20.08
N LEU A 230 -23.46 -19.75 19.06
CA LEU A 230 -22.34 -18.83 19.15
C LEU A 230 -22.64 -17.86 20.30
N PRO A 231 -21.72 -17.65 21.26
CA PRO A 231 -21.89 -16.56 22.22
C PRO A 231 -22.09 -15.30 21.40
N ASN A 232 -23.10 -14.50 21.72
CA ASN A 232 -23.35 -13.24 21.06
C ASN A 232 -22.17 -12.32 21.42
N ILE A 233 -21.10 -12.36 20.62
CA ILE A 233 -19.89 -11.57 20.88
C ILE A 233 -20.29 -10.13 20.62
N LYS A 234 -20.55 -9.40 21.71
CA LYS A 234 -20.80 -7.97 21.67
C LYS A 234 -19.45 -7.29 21.45
N ILE A 235 -19.10 -7.03 20.20
CA ILE A 235 -17.83 -6.40 19.78
C ILE A 235 -17.75 -4.92 20.23
N HIS A 236 -18.88 -4.35 20.69
CA HIS A 236 -18.97 -2.97 21.15
C HIS A 236 -19.61 -2.89 22.54
N ASP A 237 -19.11 -2.00 23.38
CA ASP A 237 -19.78 -1.58 24.61
C ASP A 237 -21.16 -0.98 24.26
N GLU A 238 -22.14 -1.08 25.16
CA GLU A 238 -23.52 -0.62 24.96
C GLU A 238 -23.61 0.88 24.68
N TYR A 239 -22.52 1.61 24.96
CA TYR A 239 -22.38 3.04 24.79
C TYR A 239 -21.52 3.46 23.58
N VAL A 240 -20.99 2.50 22.78
CA VAL A 240 -20.17 2.79 21.60
C VAL A 240 -21.01 2.65 20.33
N ASN A 241 -21.40 3.80 19.76
CA ASN A 241 -22.03 3.85 18.43
C ASN A 241 -20.94 4.00 17.37
N VAL A 242 -20.66 2.93 16.62
CA VAL A 242 -19.75 3.00 15.47
C VAL A 242 -20.53 3.49 14.26
N LYS A 243 -20.17 4.67 13.76
CA LYS A 243 -20.72 5.24 12.53
C LYS A 243 -19.65 5.20 11.45
N LEU A 244 -19.86 4.39 10.42
CA LEU A 244 -19.03 4.40 9.22
C LEU A 244 -19.51 5.53 8.30
N LEU A 245 -18.72 6.58 8.17
CA LEU A 245 -18.98 7.63 7.19
C LEU A 245 -18.32 7.24 5.86
N VAL A 246 -19.13 6.88 4.88
CA VAL A 246 -18.66 6.64 3.50
C VAL A 246 -18.72 7.96 2.75
N CYS A 247 -17.57 8.65 2.65
CA CYS A 247 -17.45 9.87 1.86
C CYS A 247 -17.21 9.50 0.39
N GLY A 248 -18.15 9.84 -0.47
CA GLY A 248 -18.04 9.66 -1.91
C GLY A 248 -19.02 10.57 -2.63
N MET A 249 -18.82 10.74 -3.93
CA MET A 249 -19.81 11.41 -4.77
C MET A 249 -21.13 10.61 -4.70
N PRO A 250 -22.30 11.26 -4.59
CA PRO A 250 -23.57 10.55 -4.58
C PRO A 250 -23.66 9.60 -5.79
N CYS A 251 -23.70 8.30 -5.54
CA CYS A 251 -23.74 7.28 -6.58
C CYS A 251 -24.73 6.18 -6.22
N ILE A 252 -25.31 5.55 -7.24
CA ILE A 252 -26.08 4.32 -7.05
C ILE A 252 -25.08 3.22 -6.67
N LEU A 253 -25.30 2.59 -5.52
CA LEU A 253 -24.49 1.46 -5.09
C LEU A 253 -24.70 0.28 -6.06
N ASP A 254 -23.63 -0.17 -6.69
CA ASP A 254 -23.62 -1.37 -7.52
C ASP A 254 -22.81 -2.49 -6.86
N ALA A 255 -22.97 -3.71 -7.38
CA ALA A 255 -22.31 -4.89 -6.81
C ALA A 255 -20.78 -4.77 -6.74
N CYS A 256 -20.12 -4.04 -7.65
CA CYS A 256 -18.67 -3.90 -7.58
C CYS A 256 -18.22 -2.88 -6.53
N LEU A 257 -19.00 -1.81 -6.29
CA LEU A 257 -18.73 -0.87 -5.19
C LEU A 257 -18.91 -1.58 -3.84
N LEU A 258 -19.99 -2.35 -3.69
CA LEU A 258 -20.23 -3.16 -2.51
C LEU A 258 -19.13 -4.21 -2.30
N GLY A 259 -18.71 -4.91 -3.36
CA GLY A 259 -17.60 -5.85 -3.28
C GLY A 259 -16.26 -5.17 -2.91
N SER A 260 -16.01 -3.95 -3.39
CA SER A 260 -14.81 -3.21 -2.99
C SER A 260 -14.86 -2.83 -1.50
N LEU A 261 -16.03 -2.44 -0.99
CA LEU A 261 -16.22 -2.14 0.42
C LEU A 261 -16.06 -3.39 1.29
N GLU A 262 -16.66 -4.51 0.89
CA GLU A 262 -16.52 -5.81 1.56
C GLU A 262 -15.05 -6.25 1.66
N ASP A 263 -14.31 -6.19 0.55
CA ASP A 263 -12.91 -6.54 0.49
C ASP A 263 -12.06 -5.64 1.41
N GLY A 264 -12.33 -4.33 1.43
CA GLY A 264 -11.62 -3.37 2.27
C GLY A 264 -11.88 -3.58 3.77
N LEU A 265 -13.14 -3.81 4.16
CA LEU A 265 -13.50 -4.10 5.55
C LEU A 265 -12.89 -5.43 6.01
N SER A 266 -12.92 -6.46 5.16
CA SER A 266 -12.32 -7.76 5.45
C SER A 266 -10.81 -7.64 5.70
N ALA A 267 -10.11 -6.84 4.90
CA ALA A 267 -8.67 -6.60 5.08
C ALA A 267 -8.35 -5.86 6.38
N LEU A 268 -9.15 -4.87 6.77
CA LEU A 268 -8.99 -4.18 8.06
C LEU A 268 -9.21 -5.15 9.23
N LEU A 269 -10.27 -5.95 9.18
CA LEU A 269 -10.55 -6.93 10.24
C LEU A 269 -9.44 -7.99 10.36
N ASN A 270 -8.89 -8.47 9.23
CA ASN A 270 -7.76 -9.40 9.25
C ASN A 270 -6.50 -8.79 9.88
N THR A 271 -6.27 -7.49 9.67
CA THR A 271 -5.16 -6.76 10.28
C THR A 271 -5.31 -6.73 11.80
N GLU A 272 -6.51 -6.41 12.31
CA GLU A 272 -6.80 -6.39 13.75
C GLU A 272 -6.69 -7.78 14.39
N VAL A 273 -7.25 -8.82 13.75
CA VAL A 273 -7.17 -10.20 14.26
C VAL A 273 -5.71 -10.68 14.33
N SER A 274 -4.90 -10.31 13.35
CA SER A 274 -3.47 -10.66 13.33
C SER A 274 -2.70 -9.93 14.44
N ALA A 275 -3.01 -8.65 14.69
CA ALA A 275 -2.43 -7.89 15.79
C ALA A 275 -2.80 -8.46 17.17
N MET A 276 -4.05 -8.90 17.37
CA MET A 276 -4.46 -9.59 18.60
C MET A 276 -3.67 -10.88 18.84
N LYS A 277 -3.40 -11.66 17.79
CA LYS A 277 -2.64 -12.91 17.89
C LYS A 277 -1.19 -12.70 18.31
N ASP A 278 -0.58 -11.61 17.86
CA ASP A 278 0.80 -11.24 18.21
C ASP A 278 0.90 -10.61 19.62
N GLY A 279 -0.22 -10.52 20.37
CA GLY A 279 -0.28 -9.93 21.70
C GLY A 279 -0.16 -8.40 21.70
N ILE A 280 -0.46 -7.75 20.56
CA ILE A 280 -0.28 -6.31 20.32
C ILE A 280 -1.54 -5.52 20.75
N ILE A 281 -2.68 -6.20 20.98
CA ILE A 281 -3.96 -5.64 21.44
C ILE A 281 -4.46 -6.39 22.67
#